data_AF-A0A158KVB1-F1
#
_entry.id   AF-A0A158KVB1-F1
#
_cell.length_a   1.000
_cell.length_b   1.000
_cell.length_c   1.000
_cell.angle_alpha   90.00
_cell.angle_beta   90.00
_cell.angle_gamma   90.00
#
_symmetry.space_group_name_H-M   'P 1'
#
loop_
_entity.id
_entity.type
_entity.pdbx_description
1 polymer ?
#
loop_
_entity_poly.entity_id
_entity_poly.type
_entity_poly.pdbx_seq_one_letter_code
_entity_poly.pdbx_strand_id
1 'polypeptide(L)'
;MNDKELNLRAGLAAFSDADRVVPVNLDQFDPLNSRDDLIKLLVETGISFSRPREGDIAAEDGDSSVEITIKRGDVVTAAARAACELAASWIDDNDLQAWKVATGQFTR
;
A
#
# COMPACT_ATOMS: atom_id res chain seq x y z
N MET A 1 1.54 11.17 -6.86
CA MET A 1 1.80 10.69 -5.48
C MET A 1 3.27 10.34 -5.37
N ASN A 2 3.95 10.79 -4.31
CA ASN A 2 5.33 10.37 -4.04
C ASN A 2 5.34 9.06 -3.23
N ASP A 3 6.49 8.40 -3.15
CA ASP A 3 6.61 7.07 -2.51
C ASP A 3 6.24 7.08 -1.03
N LYS A 4 6.56 8.17 -0.32
CA LYS A 4 6.20 8.32 1.10
C LYS A 4 4.69 8.41 1.30
N GLU A 5 4.01 9.19 0.47
CA GLU A 5 2.55 9.30 0.49
C GLU A 5 1.89 7.99 0.06
N LEU A 6 2.47 7.29 -0.92
CA LEU A 6 1.99 5.97 -1.36
C LEU A 6 2.06 4.94 -0.22
N ASN A 7 3.20 4.85 0.46
CA ASN A 7 3.37 3.98 1.64
C ASN A 7 2.38 4.32 2.75
N LEU A 8 2.18 5.61 3.02
CA LEU A 8 1.23 6.06 4.04
C LEU A 8 -0.20 5.64 3.69
N ARG A 9 -0.67 5.90 2.46
CA ARG A 9 -2.02 5.52 2.04
C ARG A 9 -2.20 3.99 2.03
N ALA A 10 -1.21 3.23 1.56
CA ALA A 10 -1.25 1.77 1.63
C ALA A 10 -1.31 1.26 3.08
N GLY A 11 -0.57 1.90 4.00
CA GLY A 11 -0.63 1.60 5.42
C GLY A 11 -1.98 1.94 6.05
N LEU A 12 -2.59 3.08 5.68
CA LEU A 12 -3.94 3.41 6.10
C LEU A 12 -4.93 2.33 5.63
N ALA A 13 -4.92 1.99 4.35
CA ALA A 13 -5.77 0.93 3.79
C ALA A 13 -5.69 -0.40 4.56
N ALA A 14 -4.50 -0.77 5.03
CA ALA A 14 -4.28 -2.02 5.74
C ALA A 14 -4.60 -1.97 7.24
N PHE A 15 -4.43 -0.82 7.90
CA PHE A 15 -4.45 -0.76 9.36
C PHE A 15 -5.43 0.26 9.95
N SER A 16 -6.10 1.07 9.13
CA SER A 16 -7.14 2.00 9.60
C SER A 16 -8.50 1.31 9.67
N ASP A 17 -8.61 0.31 10.55
CA ASP A 17 -9.91 -0.21 10.97
C ASP A 17 -10.27 0.38 12.34
N ALA A 18 -11.49 0.93 12.45
CA ALA A 18 -11.96 1.68 13.61
C ALA A 18 -11.96 0.86 14.91
N ASP A 19 -12.00 -0.48 14.82
CA ASP A 19 -12.03 -1.39 15.96
C ASP A 19 -10.70 -2.11 16.24
N ARG A 20 -9.69 -1.96 15.38
CA ARG A 20 -8.37 -2.61 15.54
C ARG A 20 -7.26 -1.57 15.56
N VAL A 21 -6.86 -1.17 16.76
CA VAL A 21 -5.58 -0.48 16.95
C VAL A 21 -4.47 -1.51 16.77
N VAL A 22 -4.11 -1.80 15.52
CA VAL A 22 -2.80 -2.41 15.26
C VAL A 22 -1.77 -1.30 15.52
N PRO A 23 -0.82 -1.46 16.45
CA PRO A 23 0.17 -0.43 16.74
C PRO A 23 1.24 -0.44 15.63
N VAL A 24 0.83 -0.17 14.38
CA VAL A 24 1.76 0.06 13.29
C VAL A 24 2.10 1.53 13.28
N ASN A 25 3.38 1.84 13.43
CA ASN A 25 3.87 3.19 13.19
C ASN A 25 3.85 3.45 11.68
N LEU A 26 2.74 4.02 11.20
CA LEU A 26 2.53 4.29 9.77
C LEU A 26 3.59 5.23 9.17
N ASP A 27 4.26 6.06 9.99
CA ASP A 27 5.38 6.89 9.52
C ASP A 27 6.63 6.09 9.14
N GLN A 28 6.75 4.87 9.68
CA GLN A 28 7.88 3.96 9.44
C GLN A 28 7.51 2.78 8.55
N PHE A 29 6.22 2.61 8.22
CA PHE A 29 5.74 1.54 7.37
C PHE A 29 6.17 1.78 5.91
N ASP A 30 7.06 0.94 5.39
CA ASP A 30 7.68 1.14 4.06
C ASP A 30 7.56 -0.12 3.17
N PRO A 31 6.34 -0.51 2.77
CA PRO A 31 6.13 -1.71 1.97
C PRO A 31 6.81 -1.69 0.59
N LEU A 32 7.24 -0.52 0.08
CA LEU A 32 8.01 -0.42 -1.15
C LEU A 32 9.46 -0.92 -1.00
N ASN A 33 10.07 -0.76 0.18
CA ASN A 33 11.49 -1.08 0.39
C ASN A 33 11.72 -2.12 1.51
N SER A 34 10.70 -2.43 2.30
CA SER A 34 10.74 -3.40 3.40
C SER A 34 9.88 -4.61 3.07
N ARG A 35 10.52 -5.77 2.92
CA ARG A 35 9.83 -7.03 2.63
C ARG A 35 8.85 -7.42 3.74
N ASP A 36 9.21 -7.17 5.00
CA ASP A 36 8.34 -7.49 6.13
C ASP A 36 7.08 -6.62 6.12
N ASP A 37 7.22 -5.34 5.77
CA ASP A 37 6.07 -4.44 5.68
C ASP A 37 5.20 -4.75 4.47
N LEU A 38 5.80 -5.14 3.34
CA LEU A 38 5.06 -5.68 2.20
C LEU A 38 4.26 -6.92 2.60
N ILE A 39 4.85 -7.86 3.33
CA ILE A 39 4.13 -9.06 3.79
C ILE A 39 2.97 -8.67 4.70
N LYS A 40 3.18 -7.75 5.67
CA LYS A 40 2.09 -7.26 6.52
C LYS A 40 0.98 -6.61 5.70
N LEU A 41 1.32 -5.78 4.71
CA LEU A 41 0.36 -5.16 3.80
C LEU A 41 -0.52 -6.24 3.15
N LEU A 42 0.10 -7.26 2.56
CA LEU A 42 -0.60 -8.32 1.84
C LEU A 42 -1.49 -9.16 2.76
N VAL A 43 -1.03 -9.42 3.99
CA VAL A 43 -1.79 -10.19 4.99
C VAL A 43 -3.04 -9.44 5.43
N GLU A 44 -2.95 -8.14 5.70
CA GLU A 44 -4.10 -7.36 6.15
C GLU A 44 -5.07 -7.01 5.03
N THR A 45 -4.57 -6.75 3.82
CA THR A 45 -5.41 -6.31 2.69
C THR A 45 -5.99 -7.48 1.89
N GLY A 46 -5.40 -8.68 1.98
CA GLY A 46 -5.79 -9.82 1.15
C GLY A 46 -5.42 -9.68 -0.32
N ILE A 47 -4.63 -8.66 -0.69
CA ILE A 47 -4.16 -8.46 -2.06
C ILE A 47 -3.38 -9.68 -2.54
N SER A 48 -3.71 -10.12 -3.74
CA SER A 48 -3.04 -11.22 -4.43
C SER A 48 -2.35 -10.73 -5.70
N PHE A 49 -1.47 -11.56 -6.26
CA PHE A 49 -0.74 -11.23 -7.48
C PHE A 49 -1.05 -12.20 -8.60
N SER A 50 -1.17 -11.65 -9.81
CA SER A 50 -1.19 -12.41 -11.05
C SER A 50 -0.11 -11.92 -12.01
N ARG A 51 0.15 -12.73 -13.05
CA ARG A 51 1.10 -12.40 -14.12
C ARG A 51 0.35 -12.42 -15.45
N PRO A 52 -0.29 -11.31 -15.84
CA PRO A 52 -1.08 -11.25 -17.07
C PRO A 52 -0.19 -11.42 -18.31
N ARG A 53 1.07 -10.97 -18.23
CA ARG A 53 2.08 -11.08 -19.30
C ARG A 53 3.46 -11.31 -18.71
N GLU A 54 4.41 -11.78 -19.53
CA GLU A 54 5.77 -12.10 -19.08
C GLU A 54 6.49 -10.89 -18.44
N GLY A 55 6.21 -9.68 -18.95
CA GLY A 55 6.83 -8.43 -18.52
C GLY A 55 6.06 -7.64 -17.46
N ASP A 56 4.90 -8.12 -17.00
CA ASP A 56 3.99 -7.35 -16.14
C ASP A 56 3.59 -8.17 -14.91
N ILE A 57 3.31 -7.48 -13.81
CA ILE A 57 2.71 -8.06 -12.61
C ILE A 57 1.49 -7.24 -12.23
N ALA A 58 0.39 -7.92 -11.92
CA ALA A 58 -0.83 -7.28 -11.46
C ALA A 58 -1.06 -7.60 -9.98
N ALA A 59 -1.43 -6.60 -9.20
CA ALA A 59 -2.01 -6.75 -7.87
C ALA A 59 -3.53 -6.68 -7.99
N GLU A 60 -4.24 -7.53 -7.25
CA GLU A 60 -5.69 -7.71 -7.37
C GLU A 60 -6.35 -7.92 -6.00
N ASP A 61 -7.55 -7.36 -5.82
CA ASP A 61 -8.40 -7.51 -4.61
C ASP A 61 -9.74 -8.23 -4.87
N GLY A 62 -9.94 -8.70 -6.11
CA GLY A 62 -11.14 -9.40 -6.56
C GLY A 62 -12.10 -8.52 -7.37
N ASP A 63 -12.10 -7.21 -7.14
CA ASP A 63 -12.96 -6.24 -7.85
C ASP A 63 -12.16 -5.30 -8.77
N SER A 64 -10.90 -5.06 -8.41
CA SER A 64 -10.00 -4.14 -9.11
C SER A 64 -8.60 -4.71 -9.23
N SER A 65 -7.81 -4.11 -10.13
CA SER A 65 -6.44 -4.51 -10.36
C SER A 65 -5.55 -3.33 -10.74
N VAL A 66 -4.29 -3.40 -10.34
CA VAL A 66 -3.23 -2.48 -10.77
C VAL A 66 -2.11 -3.29 -11.40
N GLU A 67 -1.80 -3.00 -12.66
CA GLU A 67 -0.73 -3.65 -13.43
C GLU A 67 0.51 -2.77 -13.50
N ILE A 68 1.67 -3.33 -13.16
CA ILE A 68 2.98 -2.67 -13.22
C ILE A 68 3.93 -3.47 -14.11
N THR A 69 4.57 -2.79 -15.05
CA THR A 69 5.63 -3.37 -15.87
C THR A 69 6.91 -3.59 -15.07
N ILE A 70 7.41 -4.82 -15.13
CA ILE A 70 8.64 -5.28 -14.50
C ILE A 70 9.83 -4.62 -15.20
N LYS A 71 10.64 -3.87 -14.44
CA LYS A 71 11.85 -3.22 -14.95
C LYS A 71 13.09 -4.01 -14.55
N ARG A 72 13.97 -4.29 -15.51
CA ARG A 72 15.26 -4.99 -15.30
C ARG A 72 15.13 -6.36 -14.61
N GLY A 73 13.98 -7.02 -14.78
CA GLY A 73 13.69 -8.30 -14.14
C GLY A 73 13.38 -8.22 -12.64
N ASP A 74 13.24 -7.02 -12.07
CA ASP A 74 12.91 -6.86 -10.64
C ASP A 74 11.42 -7.03 -10.40
N VAL A 75 11.02 -8.29 -10.25
CA VAL A 75 9.61 -8.67 -10.03
C VAL A 75 9.12 -8.20 -8.66
N VAL A 76 9.98 -8.22 -7.63
CA VAL A 76 9.56 -7.94 -6.25
C VAL A 76 9.27 -6.46 -6.08
N THR A 77 10.11 -5.58 -6.62
CA THR A 77 9.83 -4.13 -6.61
C THR A 77 8.58 -3.79 -7.43
N ALA A 78 8.36 -4.44 -8.58
CA ALA A 78 7.15 -4.24 -9.36
C ALA A 78 5.89 -4.72 -8.60
N ALA A 79 5.97 -5.86 -7.92
CA ALA A 79 4.88 -6.40 -7.09
C ALA A 79 4.57 -5.47 -5.91
N ALA A 80 5.60 -5.03 -5.20
CA ALA A 80 5.48 -4.09 -4.09
C ALA A 80 4.78 -2.81 -4.54
N ARG A 81 5.19 -2.27 -5.69
CA ARG A 81 4.57 -1.08 -6.26
C ARG A 81 3.11 -1.30 -6.63
N ALA A 82 2.79 -2.41 -7.31
CA ALA A 82 1.42 -2.74 -7.71
C ALA A 82 0.50 -2.87 -6.49
N ALA A 83 0.93 -3.59 -5.45
CA ALA A 83 0.17 -3.76 -4.22
C ALA A 83 -0.03 -2.43 -3.48
N CYS A 84 1.01 -1.60 -3.38
CA CYS A 84 0.90 -0.30 -2.73
C CYS A 84 -0.05 0.62 -3.50
N GLU A 85 0.04 0.66 -4.84
CA GLU A 85 -0.84 1.50 -5.67
C GLU A 85 -2.30 1.04 -5.59
N LEU A 86 -2.54 -0.27 -5.56
CA LEU A 86 -3.88 -0.82 -5.36
C LEU A 86 -4.42 -0.46 -3.97
N ALA A 87 -3.69 -0.75 -2.90
CA ALA A 87 -4.12 -0.44 -1.53
C ALA A 87 -4.34 1.07 -1.33
N ALA A 88 -3.43 1.91 -1.83
CA ALA A 88 -3.56 3.35 -1.73
C ALA A 88 -4.76 3.91 -2.50
N SER A 89 -5.27 3.20 -3.51
CA SER A 89 -6.46 3.61 -4.26
C SER A 89 -7.74 3.57 -3.43
N TRP A 90 -7.75 2.82 -2.32
CA TRP A 90 -8.87 2.72 -1.40
C TRP A 90 -8.96 3.89 -0.42
N ILE A 91 -7.91 4.72 -0.34
CA ILE A 91 -7.78 5.83 0.60
C ILE A 91 -7.92 7.15 -0.14
N ASP A 92 -9.00 7.86 0.14
CA ASP A 92 -9.24 9.17 -0.42
C ASP A 92 -8.51 10.28 0.37
N ASP A 93 -8.62 11.52 -0.11
CA ASP A 93 -7.99 12.64 0.57
C ASP A 93 -8.63 12.96 1.93
N ASN A 94 -9.91 12.63 2.13
CA ASN A 94 -10.61 12.85 3.40
C ASN A 94 -10.09 11.89 4.47
N ASP A 95 -9.88 10.62 4.13
CA ASP A 95 -9.28 9.61 5.02
C ASP A 95 -7.88 10.04 5.46
N LEU A 96 -7.07 10.50 4.52
CA LEU A 96 -5.72 11.01 4.79
C LEU A 96 -5.75 12.24 5.72
N GLN A 97 -6.70 13.16 5.52
CA GLN A 97 -6.85 14.32 6.40
C GLN A 97 -7.36 13.93 7.79
N ALA A 98 -8.33 13.02 7.88
CA ALA A 98 -8.86 12.52 9.15
C ALA A 98 -7.75 11.89 10.00
N TRP A 99 -6.87 11.11 9.38
CA TRP A 99 -5.71 10.53 10.06
C TRP A 99 -4.70 11.60 10.55
N LYS A 100 -4.37 12.59 9.71
CA LYS A 100 -3.47 13.69 10.11
C LYS A 100 -4.01 14.48 11.30
N VAL A 101 -5.33 14.70 11.34
CA VAL A 101 -6.01 15.33 12.46
C VAL A 101 -5.91 14.48 13.71
N ALA A 102 -6.23 13.19 13.61
CA ALA A 102 -6.24 12.27 14.75
C ALA A 102 -4.85 12.06 15.37
N THR A 103 -3.80 12.08 14.55
CA THR A 103 -2.41 11.86 15.00
C THR A 103 -1.66 13.15 15.35
N GLY A 104 -2.28 14.31 15.17
CA GLY A 104 -1.63 15.60 15.43
C GLY A 104 -0.52 15.95 14.42
N GLN A 105 -0.46 15.30 13.26
CA GLN A 105 0.48 15.60 12.17
C GLN A 105 0.11 16.87 11.38
N PHE A 106 -0.41 17.89 12.06
CA PHE A 106 -0.44 19.23 11.50
C PHE A 106 0.98 19.80 11.49
N THR A 107 1.58 19.88 10.30
CA THR A 107 2.68 20.81 10.05
C THR A 107 2.23 22.21 10.42
N ARG A 108 2.87 22.77 11.45
CA ARG A 108 2.93 24.20 11.69
C ARG A 108 3.80 24.88 10.65
#